data_AF-A0A969M5F9-F1
#
_entry.id   AF-A0A969M5F9-F1
#
_cell.length_a   1.000
_cell.length_b   1.000
_cell.length_c   1.000
_cell.angle_alpha   90.00
_cell.angle_beta   90.00
_cell.angle_gamma   90.00
#
_symmetry.space_group_name_H-M   'P 1'
#
loop_
_entity.id
_entity.type
_entity.pdbx_description
1 polymer ?
#
loop_
_entity_poly.entity_id
_entity_poly.type
_entity_poly.pdbx_seq_one_letter_code
_entity_poly.pdbx_strand_id
1 'polypeptide(L)'
;MLAWLWTRLSDGGPQVSISGRALRRFSEGETERLLRARVLIEHGRADSWSVCAHCDCGLDARPIRQVGDSLRACCPYDAAADTVLDEQDIRRFGIDPDRLAGQIAASAGWSAGLPGSPMASGRSAPPPPASPFFSAATRTYSKLPAPSSR
;
A
#
# COMPACT_ATOMS: atom_id res chain seq x y z
N MET A 1 -4.27 5.04 10.26
CA MET A 1 -4.26 5.09 8.78
C MET A 1 -2.94 4.58 8.16
N LEU A 2 -1.77 5.09 8.54
CA LEU A 2 -0.47 4.77 7.89
C LEU A 2 -0.15 3.26 7.78
N ALA A 3 -0.34 2.49 8.85
CA ALA A 3 -0.11 1.04 8.85
C ALA A 3 -0.99 0.30 7.83
N TRP A 4 -2.24 0.75 7.64
CA TRP A 4 -3.15 0.17 6.66
C TRP A 4 -2.69 0.44 5.21
N LEU A 5 -2.18 1.64 4.92
CA LEU A 5 -1.58 1.97 3.62
C LEU A 5 -0.33 1.12 3.35
N TRP A 6 0.50 0.89 4.37
CA TRP A 6 1.68 0.05 4.27
C TRP A 6 1.34 -1.41 3.94
N THR A 7 0.31 -1.96 4.60
CA THR A 7 -0.19 -3.31 4.28
C THR A 7 -0.68 -3.37 2.83
N ARG A 8 -1.37 -2.33 2.34
CA ARG A 8 -1.82 -2.27 0.94
C ARG A 8 -0.67 -2.23 -0.06
N LEU A 9 0.38 -1.46 0.21
CA LEU A 9 1.60 -1.44 -0.61
C LEU A 9 2.33 -2.78 -0.59
N SER A 10 2.36 -3.46 0.56
CA SER A 10 3.03 -4.76 0.70
C SER A 10 2.30 -5.86 -0.07
N ASP A 11 0.97 -5.79 -0.13
CA ASP A 11 0.10 -6.78 -0.79
C ASP A 11 -0.05 -6.50 -2.31
N GLY A 12 -0.19 -5.23 -2.69
CA GLY A 12 -0.45 -4.80 -4.07
C GLY A 12 0.77 -4.26 -4.84
N GLY A 13 1.92 -4.11 -4.18
CA GLY A 13 3.12 -3.54 -4.78
C GLY A 13 3.07 -2.02 -5.04
N PRO A 14 4.08 -1.45 -5.71
CA PRO A 14 4.28 0.00 -5.86
C PRO A 14 3.24 0.70 -6.75
N GLN A 15 2.39 -0.05 -7.45
CA GLN A 15 1.31 0.49 -8.30
C GLN A 15 -0.08 0.30 -7.68
N VAL A 16 -0.15 0.10 -6.36
CA VAL A 16 -1.44 -0.07 -5.69
C VAL A 16 -2.29 1.20 -5.84
N SER A 17 -3.51 1.02 -6.36
CA SER A 17 -4.51 2.09 -6.43
C SER A 17 -5.62 1.82 -5.42
N ILE A 18 -5.94 2.86 -4.65
CA ILE A 18 -6.95 2.83 -3.59
C ILE A 18 -8.13 3.68 -4.05
N SER A 19 -9.34 3.13 -3.96
CA SER A 19 -10.54 3.90 -4.25
C SER A 19 -10.88 4.85 -3.09
N GLY A 20 -11.45 6.01 -3.39
CA GLY A 20 -11.88 6.97 -2.37
C GLY A 20 -12.87 6.38 -1.35
N ARG A 21 -13.71 5.43 -1.76
CA ARG A 21 -14.56 4.66 -0.82
C ARG A 21 -13.78 3.92 0.26
N ALA A 22 -12.57 3.46 -0.02
CA ALA A 22 -11.74 2.80 0.99
C ALA A 22 -11.18 3.82 1.99
N LEU A 23 -10.94 5.06 1.55
CA LEU A 23 -10.50 6.16 2.40
C LEU A 23 -11.63 6.73 3.27
N ARG A 24 -12.91 6.59 2.89
CA ARG A 24 -14.07 6.96 3.73
C ARG A 24 -14.09 6.31 5.13
N ARG A 25 -13.32 5.25 5.34
CA ARG A 25 -13.19 4.58 6.64
C ARG A 25 -12.39 5.40 7.65
N PHE A 26 -11.70 6.44 7.18
CA PHE A 26 -10.88 7.32 7.98
C PHE A 26 -11.40 8.77 7.95
N SER A 27 -10.83 9.61 8.80
CA SER A 27 -11.22 11.02 8.85
C SER A 27 -10.78 11.78 7.59
N GLU A 28 -11.61 12.74 7.17
CA GLU A 28 -11.31 13.60 6.03
C GLU A 28 -10.04 14.44 6.27
N GLY A 29 -9.86 14.95 7.50
CA GLY A 29 -8.67 15.71 7.87
C GLY A 29 -7.36 14.92 7.82
N GLU A 30 -7.37 13.63 8.20
CA GLU A 30 -6.18 12.77 8.01
C GLU A 30 -5.90 12.52 6.53
N THR A 31 -6.95 12.29 5.73
CA THR A 31 -6.83 12.08 4.29
C THR A 31 -6.26 13.31 3.61
N GLU A 32 -6.78 14.50 3.93
CA GLU A 32 -6.30 15.77 3.37
C GLU A 32 -4.87 16.08 3.82
N ARG A 33 -4.51 15.77 5.07
CA ARG A 33 -3.13 15.88 5.54
C ARG A 33 -2.18 15.02 4.73
N LEU A 34 -2.55 13.79 4.39
CA LEU A 34 -1.72 12.89 3.57
C LEU A 34 -1.65 13.32 2.10
N LEU A 35 -2.74 13.86 1.55
CA LEU A 35 -2.73 14.48 0.22
C LEU A 35 -1.78 15.68 0.18
N ARG A 36 -1.85 16.56 1.19
CA ARG A 36 -0.95 17.72 1.32
C ARG A 36 0.51 17.30 1.51
N ALA A 37 0.76 16.20 2.22
CA ALA A 37 2.08 15.61 2.39
C ALA A 37 2.57 14.81 1.16
N ARG A 38 1.77 14.73 0.09
CA ARG A 38 2.05 13.94 -1.13
C ARG A 38 2.27 12.45 -0.88
N VAL A 39 1.77 11.93 0.24
CA VAL A 39 1.76 10.49 0.52
C VAL A 39 0.66 9.80 -0.27
N LEU A 40 -0.52 10.42 -0.29
CA LEU A 40 -1.60 10.04 -1.19
C LEU A 40 -1.49 10.92 -2.43
N ILE A 41 -1.53 10.30 -3.61
CA ILE A 41 -1.53 10.99 -4.89
C ILE A 41 -2.87 10.71 -5.55
N GLU A 42 -3.71 11.73 -5.72
CA GLU A 42 -4.94 11.58 -6.49
C GLU A 42 -4.56 11.33 -7.97
N HIS A 43 -4.90 10.14 -8.46
CA HIS A 43 -4.84 9.79 -9.86
C HIS A 43 -6.15 10.17 -10.56
N GLY A 44 -6.17 10.02 -11.89
CA GLY A 44 -7.37 10.21 -12.69
C GLY A 44 -8.56 9.37 -12.22
N ARG A 45 -9.75 9.78 -12.62
CA ARG A 45 -11.00 9.05 -12.38
C ARG A 45 -10.92 7.66 -12.99
N ALA A 46 -11.38 6.65 -12.26
CA ALA A 46 -11.56 5.32 -12.79
C ALA A 46 -12.54 5.35 -13.96
N ASP A 47 -12.17 4.72 -15.05
CA ASP A 47 -12.99 4.51 -16.25
C ASP A 47 -13.73 3.16 -16.23
N SER A 48 -13.30 2.27 -15.34
CA SER A 48 -13.75 0.88 -15.25
C SER A 48 -14.12 0.48 -13.81
N TRP A 49 -15.14 -0.36 -13.70
CA TRP A 49 -15.69 -0.87 -12.44
C TRP A 49 -15.74 -2.40 -12.41
N SER A 50 -15.76 -2.98 -11.21
CA SER A 50 -15.86 -4.43 -11.04
C SER A 50 -17.14 -4.99 -11.65
N VAL A 51 -17.06 -6.22 -12.15
CA VAL A 51 -18.17 -6.97 -12.73
C VAL A 51 -19.32 -7.13 -11.72
N CYS A 52 -20.51 -7.39 -12.23
CA CYS A 52 -21.69 -7.64 -11.42
C CYS A 52 -21.47 -8.88 -10.54
N ALA A 53 -21.77 -8.79 -9.24
CA ALA A 53 -21.59 -9.92 -8.32
C ALA A 53 -22.46 -11.15 -8.67
N HIS A 54 -23.60 -10.95 -9.33
CA HIS A 54 -24.58 -11.99 -9.63
C HIS A 54 -24.95 -12.09 -11.12
N CYS A 55 -24.36 -11.25 -11.98
CA CYS A 55 -24.68 -11.26 -13.42
C CYS A 55 -23.44 -11.66 -14.20
N ASP A 56 -23.55 -12.79 -14.91
CA ASP A 56 -22.53 -13.29 -15.83
C ASP A 56 -22.63 -12.57 -17.18
N CYS A 57 -22.42 -11.25 -17.14
CA CYS A 57 -22.51 -10.38 -18.32
C CYS A 57 -21.34 -10.56 -19.31
N GLY A 58 -20.37 -11.44 -19.00
CA GLY A 58 -19.22 -11.75 -19.86
C GLY A 58 -18.21 -10.62 -20.04
N LEU A 59 -18.33 -9.52 -19.29
CA LEU A 59 -17.38 -8.41 -19.31
C LEU A 59 -16.26 -8.66 -18.30
N ASP A 60 -15.02 -8.36 -18.66
CA ASP A 60 -13.89 -8.37 -17.71
C ASP A 60 -13.95 -7.18 -16.74
N ALA A 61 -14.51 -6.05 -17.21
CA ALA A 61 -14.78 -4.86 -16.41
C ALA A 61 -15.95 -4.06 -17.00
N ARG A 62 -16.73 -3.39 -16.13
CA ARG A 62 -17.86 -2.56 -16.54
C ARG A 62 -17.39 -1.14 -16.86
N PRO A 63 -17.76 -0.55 -18.00
CA PRO A 63 -17.43 0.84 -18.27
C PRO A 63 -18.25 1.76 -17.35
N ILE A 64 -17.59 2.78 -16.81
CA ILE A 64 -18.24 3.83 -16.04
C ILE A 64 -18.70 4.91 -17.02
N ARG A 65 -20.00 5.19 -17.03
CA ARG A 65 -20.61 6.23 -17.86
C ARG A 65 -21.36 7.22 -16.99
N GLN A 66 -21.37 8.47 -17.43
CA GLN A 66 -22.23 9.48 -16.85
C GLN A 66 -23.60 9.38 -17.50
N VAL A 67 -24.62 9.08 -16.70
CA VAL A 67 -26.03 8.97 -17.14
C VAL A 67 -26.83 10.01 -16.37
N GLY A 68 -27.14 11.12 -17.04
CA GLY A 68 -27.65 12.32 -16.37
C GLY A 68 -26.62 12.91 -15.42
N ASP A 69 -27.01 13.16 -14.17
CA ASP A 69 -26.15 13.73 -13.13
C ASP A 69 -25.43 12.67 -12.27
N SER A 70 -25.56 11.39 -12.62
CA SER A 70 -24.99 10.29 -11.85
C SER A 70 -23.99 9.48 -12.66
N LEU A 71 -22.89 9.07 -12.00
CA LEU A 71 -21.96 8.10 -12.54
C LEU A 71 -22.55 6.71 -12.35
N ARG A 72 -22.55 5.89 -13.40
CA ARG A 72 -23.08 4.53 -13.34
C ARG A 72 -22.12 3.57 -14.01
N ALA A 73 -21.84 2.46 -13.33
CA ALA A 73 -21.33 1.28 -14.00
C ALA A 73 -22.54 0.60 -14.67
N CYS A 74 -22.60 0.64 -16.00
CA CYS A 74 -23.72 0.07 -16.74
C CYS A 74 -23.46 -1.41 -17.06
N CYS A 75 -24.46 -2.26 -16.85
CA CYS A 75 -24.44 -3.65 -17.32
C CYS A 75 -25.22 -3.73 -18.64
N PRO A 76 -24.66 -4.35 -19.70
CA PRO A 76 -25.37 -4.47 -20.99
C PRO A 76 -26.55 -5.46 -20.94
N TYR A 77 -26.55 -6.39 -20.00
CA TYR A 77 -27.55 -7.46 -19.91
C TYR A 77 -28.71 -7.14 -18.96
N ASP A 78 -28.46 -6.37 -17.90
CA ASP A 78 -29.47 -6.07 -16.88
C ASP A 78 -29.29 -4.66 -16.34
N ALA A 79 -30.20 -3.76 -16.72
CA ALA A 79 -30.22 -2.39 -16.22
C ALA A 79 -30.55 -2.30 -14.72
N ALA A 80 -31.15 -3.33 -14.11
CA ALA A 80 -31.36 -3.37 -12.67
C ALA A 80 -30.06 -3.68 -11.90
N ALA A 81 -29.08 -4.30 -12.57
CA ALA A 81 -27.74 -4.50 -12.04
C ALA A 81 -26.83 -3.26 -12.17
N ASP A 82 -27.33 -2.16 -12.74
CA ASP A 82 -26.60 -0.89 -12.82
C ASP A 82 -26.24 -0.37 -11.44
N THR A 83 -24.95 -0.12 -11.24
CA THR A 83 -24.45 0.39 -9.97
C THR A 83 -24.25 1.88 -10.09
N VAL A 84 -25.01 2.65 -9.31
CA VAL A 84 -24.78 4.08 -9.15
C VAL A 84 -23.52 4.27 -8.32
N LEU A 85 -22.59 5.04 -8.85
CA LEU A 85 -21.29 5.34 -8.25
C LEU A 85 -21.29 6.79 -7.78
N ASP A 86 -20.72 7.01 -6.59
CA ASP A 86 -20.43 8.33 -6.08
C ASP A 86 -19.12 8.86 -6.67
N GLU A 87 -18.88 10.17 -6.58
CA GLU A 87 -17.62 10.74 -7.04
C GLU A 87 -16.42 10.16 -6.26
N GLN A 88 -16.62 9.79 -5.00
CA GLN A 88 -15.59 9.14 -4.19
C GLN A 88 -15.33 7.67 -4.59
N ASP A 89 -16.26 7.03 -5.28
CA ASP A 89 -16.08 5.66 -5.76
C ASP A 89 -15.11 5.62 -6.94
N ILE A 90 -15.22 6.61 -7.83
CA ILE A 90 -14.41 6.70 -9.05
C ILE A 90 -13.05 7.38 -8.82
N ARG A 91 -12.86 8.11 -7.72
CA ARG A 91 -11.55 8.68 -7.37
C ARG A 91 -10.57 7.56 -7.03
N ARG A 92 -9.40 7.59 -7.66
CA ARG A 92 -8.30 6.66 -7.41
C ARG A 92 -7.14 7.41 -6.78
N PHE A 93 -6.56 6.82 -5.76
CA PHE A 93 -5.43 7.36 -5.03
C PHE A 93 -4.28 6.36 -5.11
N GLY A 94 -3.14 6.81 -5.58
CA GLY A 94 -1.87 6.10 -5.46
C GLY A 94 -1.23 6.38 -4.11
N ILE A 95 -0.31 5.51 -3.71
CA ILE A 95 0.53 5.74 -2.54
C ILE A 95 1.97 5.94 -3.00
N ASP A 96 2.60 7.02 -2.55
CA ASP A 96 4.04 7.20 -2.65
C ASP A 96 4.73 6.46 -1.48
N PRO A 97 5.46 5.35 -1.76
CA PRO A 97 6.04 4.53 -0.71
C PRO A 97 7.15 5.25 0.08
N ASP A 98 7.91 6.13 -0.58
CA ASP A 98 9.02 6.86 0.05
C ASP A 98 8.49 7.92 1.01
N ARG A 99 7.45 8.66 0.60
CA ARG A 99 6.78 9.64 1.45
C ARG A 99 6.04 8.97 2.60
N LEU A 100 5.42 7.81 2.36
CA LEU A 100 4.78 7.03 3.40
C LEU A 100 5.79 6.55 4.45
N ALA A 101 6.92 5.98 4.01
CA ALA A 101 8.01 5.55 4.89
C ALA A 101 8.54 6.72 5.73
N GLY A 102 8.71 7.89 5.11
CA GLY A 102 9.10 9.12 5.80
C GLY A 102 8.10 9.56 6.88
N GLN A 103 6.79 9.50 6.61
CA GLN A 103 5.76 9.82 7.62
C GLN A 103 5.73 8.79 8.75
N ILE A 104 5.90 7.50 8.45
CA ILE A 104 5.98 6.46 9.47
C ILE A 104 7.19 6.71 10.37
N ALA A 105 8.38 6.94 9.80
CA ALA A 105 9.59 7.24 10.56
C ALA A 105 9.43 8.51 11.44
N ALA A 106 8.87 9.58 10.88
CA ALA A 106 8.59 10.81 11.64
C ALA A 106 7.59 10.59 12.78
N SER A 107 6.56 9.77 12.56
CA SER A 107 5.56 9.44 13.58
C SER A 107 6.09 8.48 14.66
N ALA A 108 7.06 7.62 14.31
CA ALA A 108 7.70 6.68 15.22
C ALA A 108 8.79 7.34 16.09
N GLY A 109 9.03 8.65 15.94
CA GLY A 109 10.14 9.33 16.60
C GLY A 109 11.51 8.85 16.11
N TRP A 110 11.55 8.15 14.98
CA TRP A 110 12.79 7.87 14.27
C TRP A 110 13.19 9.14 13.54
N SER A 111 13.71 10.09 14.29
CA SER A 111 14.79 10.93 13.78
C SER A 111 15.86 9.96 13.35
N ALA A 112 15.84 9.57 12.07
CA ALA A 112 16.99 8.99 11.43
C ALA A 112 18.10 10.03 11.59
N GLY A 113 18.87 9.87 12.67
CA GLY A 113 20.09 10.61 12.89
C GLY A 113 20.93 10.34 11.66
N LEU A 114 21.08 11.37 10.83
CA LEU A 114 22.12 11.42 9.82
C LEU A 114 23.43 11.03 10.52
N PRO A 115 24.19 10.05 10.01
CA PRO A 115 25.58 9.89 10.44
C PRO A 115 26.37 11.05 9.81
N GLY A 116 26.44 12.18 10.49
CA GLY A 116 27.11 13.36 9.97
C GLY A 116 27.19 14.54 10.93
N SER A 117 28.28 14.55 11.72
CA SER A 117 28.96 15.72 12.31
C SER A 117 28.61 16.10 13.77
N PRO A 118 29.54 16.74 14.52
CA PRO A 118 30.45 16.02 15.41
C PRO A 118 30.29 16.41 16.89
N MET A 119 30.99 15.66 17.74
CA MET A 119 31.12 15.80 19.20
C MET A 119 31.08 17.22 19.77
N ALA A 120 30.35 17.38 20.88
CA ALA A 120 30.81 18.17 22.02
C ALA A 120 30.30 17.60 23.36
N SER A 121 31.24 17.00 24.09
CA SER A 121 31.36 16.98 25.55
C SER A 121 30.38 16.18 26.42
N GLY A 122 30.90 15.02 26.87
CA GLY A 122 31.19 14.88 28.30
C GLY A 122 30.35 13.89 29.08
N ARG A 123 30.79 12.62 29.12
CA ARG A 123 31.16 11.88 30.35
C ARG A 123 31.48 10.43 30.01
N SER A 124 32.67 10.00 30.40
CA SER A 124 33.16 8.63 30.31
C SER A 124 32.23 7.65 31.04
N ALA A 125 31.90 6.56 30.36
CA ALA A 125 31.49 5.29 30.97
C ALA A 125 32.28 4.16 30.29
N PRO A 126 32.76 3.16 31.05
CA PRO A 126 33.83 2.24 30.64
C PRO A 126 33.38 1.21 29.59
N PRO A 127 34.33 0.65 28.80
CA PRO A 127 34.04 -0.39 27.82
C PRO A 127 33.67 -1.73 28.49
N PRO A 128 32.77 -2.53 27.91
CA PRO A 128 32.51 -3.89 28.37
C PRO A 128 33.71 -4.81 28.07
N PRO A 129 34.01 -5.79 28.94
CA PRO A 129 35.14 -6.68 28.76
C PRO A 129 34.95 -7.62 27.57
N ALA A 130 36.04 -7.81 26.83
CA ALA A 130 36.18 -8.84 25.83
C ALA A 130 35.90 -10.22 26.46
N SER A 131 35.16 -11.05 25.74
CA SER A 131 35.15 -12.49 25.99
C SER A 131 35.35 -13.24 24.68
N PRO A 132 36.01 -14.41 24.75
CA PRO A 132 36.77 -14.97 23.64
C PRO A 132 35.96 -15.99 22.84
N PHE A 133 36.44 -16.24 21.62
CA PHE A 133 36.45 -17.52 20.92
C PHE A 133 35.30 -18.51 21.21
N PHE A 134 34.46 -18.75 20.20
CA PHE A 134 34.14 -20.13 19.81
C PHE A 134 34.06 -20.23 18.28
N SER A 135 34.94 -21.08 17.75
CA SER A 135 35.06 -21.45 16.34
C SER A 135 34.32 -22.76 16.07
N ALA A 136 34.09 -23.05 14.79
CA ALA A 136 33.54 -24.27 14.19
C ALA A 136 32.00 -24.45 14.32
N ALA A 137 31.26 -25.02 13.36
CA ALA A 137 31.64 -25.94 12.30
C ALA A 137 30.67 -25.84 11.12
N THR A 138 31.22 -26.08 9.93
CA THR A 138 30.53 -26.52 8.71
C THR A 138 29.46 -27.57 8.98
N ARG A 139 28.26 -27.41 8.40
CA ARG A 139 27.41 -28.55 8.09
C ARG A 139 26.72 -28.40 6.74
N THR A 140 27.42 -28.92 5.75
CA THR A 140 26.87 -29.50 4.53
C THR A 140 25.70 -30.42 4.90
N TYR A 141 24.55 -30.26 4.25
CA TYR A 141 23.58 -31.34 4.16
C TYR A 141 23.08 -31.44 2.71
N SER A 142 23.67 -32.40 2.01
CA SER A 142 23.14 -33.04 0.83
C SER A 142 21.76 -33.62 1.12
N LYS A 143 20.80 -33.43 0.21
CA LYS A 143 19.72 -34.40 0.02
C LYS A 143 19.13 -34.33 -1.39
N LEU A 144 19.76 -35.07 -2.31
CA LEU A 144 19.05 -35.78 -3.37
C LEU A 144 18.32 -36.98 -2.72
N PRO A 145 17.14 -37.40 -3.20
CA PRO A 145 17.11 -38.31 -4.35
C PRO A 145 16.00 -38.03 -5.39
N ALA A 146 16.28 -38.52 -6.61
CA ALA A 146 15.37 -38.81 -7.73
C ALA A 146 14.33 -39.92 -7.34
N PRO A 147 13.48 -40.52 -8.22
CA PRO A 147 13.39 -40.39 -9.69
C PRO A 147 11.96 -40.43 -10.30
N SER A 148 11.93 -40.27 -11.62
CA SER A 148 11.17 -41.10 -12.59
C SER A 148 9.77 -40.70 -13.06
N SER A 149 9.60 -40.98 -14.35
CA SER A 149 8.37 -41.33 -15.10
C SER A 149 7.57 -40.14 -15.65
N ARG A 150 7.21 -40.12 -16.93
CA ARG A 150 7.41 -41.02 -18.06
C ARG A 150 7.02 -40.27 -19.33
#